data_AF-A0A8T0W4Z3-F1
#
_entry.id   AF-A0A8T0W4Z3-F1
#
_cell.length_a   1.000
_cell.length_b   1.000
_cell.length_c   1.000
_cell.angle_alpha   90.00
_cell.angle_beta   90.00
_cell.angle_gamma   90.00
#
_symmetry.space_group_name_H-M   'P 1'
#
loop_
_entity.id
_entity.type
_entity.pdbx_description
1 polymer ?
#
loop_
_entity_poly.entity_id
_entity_poly.type
_entity_poly.pdbx_seq_one_letter_code
_entity_poly.pdbx_strand_id
1 'polypeptide(L)'
;MKRWDKRCKREVLFDDEGKLLDEKPKDSMDVAMRKKISESRNKFEDLIQMAKNSEQGVDFIYSSLSNLVEPLQKITPATKDNKQDEYESFLGSKIPNKVNTHPPNDIKSKGRCKRIGKSKEVKAPRKRKCGKCKQVGNHDARNCPNNVVG
;
A
#
# COMPACT_ATOMS: atom_id res chain seq x y z
N MET A 1 13.23 22.24 10.01
CA MET A 1 11.86 22.71 10.33
C MET A 1 11.28 23.39 9.08
N LYS A 2 10.65 22.63 8.16
CA LYS A 2 9.98 23.14 6.93
C LYS A 2 8.48 22.78 6.91
N ARG A 3 7.85 22.78 8.10
CA ARG A 3 6.50 22.24 8.30
C ARG A 3 5.38 23.17 7.79
N TRP A 4 5.68 24.38 7.31
CA TRP A 4 4.68 25.39 6.96
C TRP A 4 5.11 26.27 5.78
N ASP A 5 5.50 25.70 4.64
CA ASP A 5 5.59 26.53 3.43
C ASP A 5 4.17 26.87 2.94
N LYS A 6 3.75 28.12 3.18
CA LYS A 6 2.44 28.68 2.77
C LYS A 6 2.24 28.66 1.25
N ARG A 7 3.28 28.38 0.45
CA ARG A 7 3.24 28.33 -1.02
C ARG A 7 3.07 26.93 -1.61
N CYS A 8 2.84 25.90 -0.80
CA CYS A 8 2.58 24.54 -1.29
C CYS A 8 1.38 24.44 -2.27
N LYS A 9 0.50 25.45 -2.30
CA LYS A 9 -0.67 25.55 -3.19
C LYS A 9 -0.47 26.45 -4.41
N ARG A 10 0.76 26.85 -4.76
CA ARG A 10 1.02 27.77 -5.88
C ARG A 10 2.12 27.23 -6.78
N GLU A 11 1.89 27.30 -8.08
CA GLU A 11 2.91 27.08 -9.10
C GLU A 11 3.58 28.40 -9.42
N VAL A 12 4.91 28.35 -9.46
CA VAL A 12 5.77 29.51 -9.59
C VAL A 12 6.46 29.36 -10.94
N LEU A 13 6.16 30.25 -11.88
CA LEU A 13 6.79 30.28 -13.19
C LEU A 13 7.94 31.29 -13.18
N PHE A 14 9.13 30.85 -13.60
CA PHE A 14 10.32 31.68 -13.76
C PHE A 14 10.63 31.84 -15.24
N ASP A 15 11.23 32.98 -15.64
CA ASP A 15 11.83 33.14 -16.97
C ASP A 15 13.20 32.45 -17.07
N ASP A 16 13.78 32.46 -18.28
CA ASP A 16 15.09 31.85 -18.59
C ASP A 16 16.24 32.53 -17.81
N GLU A 17 16.01 33.73 -17.29
CA GLU A 17 16.91 34.50 -16.43
C GLU A 17 16.67 34.27 -14.92
N GLY A 18 15.71 33.42 -14.55
CA GLY A 18 15.43 33.04 -13.16
C GLY A 18 14.60 34.07 -12.36
N LYS A 19 13.96 35.03 -13.02
CA LYS A 19 13.07 36.02 -12.43
C LYS A 19 11.62 35.50 -12.43
N LEU A 20 10.92 35.79 -11.33
CA LEU A 20 9.54 35.39 -11.10
C LEU A 20 8.59 36.08 -12.09
N LEU A 21 7.94 35.30 -12.96
CA LEU A 21 6.99 35.80 -13.95
C LEU A 21 5.55 35.81 -13.43
N ASP A 22 5.07 34.70 -12.85
CA ASP A 22 3.69 34.59 -12.38
C ASP A 22 3.56 33.54 -11.25
N GLU A 23 2.68 33.81 -10.28
CA GLU A 23 2.39 32.94 -9.13
C GLU A 23 0.93 32.48 -9.20
N LYS A 24 0.68 31.40 -9.94
CA LYS A 24 -0.68 30.87 -10.12
C LYS A 24 -1.06 29.88 -9.00
N PRO A 25 -2.30 29.90 -8.49
CA PRO A 25 -2.79 28.85 -7.61
C PRO A 25 -2.73 27.49 -8.31
N LYS A 26 -2.06 26.50 -7.71
CA LYS A 26 -1.83 25.14 -8.22
C LYS A 26 -3.12 24.32 -8.40
N ASP A 27 -4.20 24.78 -7.81
CA ASP A 27 -5.50 24.10 -7.81
C ASP A 27 -6.42 24.83 -8.79
N SER A 28 -6.20 24.58 -10.08
CA SER A 28 -6.72 25.30 -11.25
C SER A 28 -8.25 25.31 -11.44
N MET A 29 -9.02 24.81 -10.46
CA MET A 29 -10.47 25.01 -10.46
C MET A 29 -10.77 26.46 -10.09
N ASP A 30 -11.17 27.25 -11.09
CA ASP A 30 -11.52 28.65 -10.94
C ASP A 30 -12.50 28.87 -9.77
N VAL A 31 -12.29 29.95 -9.01
CA VAL A 31 -13.08 30.27 -7.81
C VAL A 31 -14.57 30.40 -8.17
N ALA A 32 -14.90 30.92 -9.36
CA ALA A 32 -16.28 31.02 -9.81
C ALA A 32 -16.88 29.64 -10.10
N MET A 33 -16.10 28.69 -10.63
CA MET A 33 -16.55 27.31 -10.84
C MET A 33 -16.86 26.61 -9.52
N ARG A 34 -15.99 26.78 -8.51
CA ARG A 34 -16.22 26.24 -7.15
C ARG A 34 -17.52 26.80 -6.55
N LYS A 35 -17.73 28.12 -6.68
CA LYS A 35 -18.96 28.78 -6.22
C LYS A 35 -20.20 28.21 -6.90
N LYS A 36 -20.18 28.03 -8.22
CA LYS A 36 -21.29 27.41 -8.98
C LYS A 36 -21.59 25.99 -8.50
N ILE A 37 -20.56 25.19 -8.20
CA ILE A 37 -20.75 23.83 -7.66
C ILE A 37 -21.45 23.87 -6.30
N SER A 38 -21.01 24.76 -5.40
CA SER A 38 -21.62 24.94 -4.08
C SER A 38 -23.09 25.38 -4.19
N GLU A 39 -23.39 26.36 -5.02
CA GLU A 39 -24.75 26.85 -5.24
C GLU A 39 -25.66 25.76 -5.80
N SER A 40 -25.18 24.97 -6.77
CA SER A 40 -25.94 23.85 -7.33
C SER A 40 -26.22 22.78 -6.28
N ARG A 41 -25.24 22.43 -5.43
CA ARG A 41 -25.45 21.47 -4.33
C ARG A 41 -26.53 21.93 -3.36
N ASN A 42 -26.47 23.18 -2.94
CA ASN A 42 -27.45 23.73 -2.01
C ASN A 42 -28.86 23.65 -2.61
N LYS A 43 -29.02 24.03 -3.88
CA LYS A 43 -30.31 23.93 -4.57
C LYS A 43 -30.83 22.51 -4.65
N PHE A 44 -29.98 21.53 -4.93
CA PHE A 44 -30.41 20.12 -4.96
C PHE A 44 -30.84 19.64 -3.57
N GLU A 45 -30.12 20.02 -2.52
CA GLU A 45 -30.52 19.71 -1.15
C GLU A 45 -31.89 20.34 -0.81
N ASP A 46 -32.11 21.60 -1.16
CA ASP A 46 -33.40 22.27 -0.94
C ASP A 46 -34.56 21.55 -1.65
N LEU A 47 -34.34 21.10 -2.89
CA LEU A 47 -35.32 20.31 -3.64
C LEU A 47 -35.62 18.96 -2.97
N ILE A 48 -34.59 18.27 -2.47
CA ILE A 48 -34.76 17.02 -1.72
C ILE A 48 -35.56 17.28 -0.44
N GLN A 49 -35.24 18.33 0.30
CA GLN A 49 -35.97 18.68 1.52
C GLN A 49 -37.44 19.00 1.26
N MET A 50 -37.75 19.60 0.10
CA MET A 50 -39.12 19.88 -0.33
C MET A 50 -39.86 18.60 -0.72
N ALA A 51 -39.21 17.69 -1.44
CA ALA A 51 -39.84 16.49 -1.98
C ALA A 51 -39.88 15.30 -1.01
N LYS A 52 -39.07 15.28 0.06
CA LYS A 52 -38.87 14.10 0.94
C LYS A 52 -40.14 13.45 1.52
N ASN A 53 -41.23 14.18 1.63
CA ASN A 53 -42.50 13.69 2.18
C ASN A 53 -43.51 13.28 1.09
N SER A 54 -43.12 13.31 -0.19
CA SER A 54 -43.97 12.97 -1.34
C SER A 54 -43.25 11.98 -2.25
N GLU A 55 -43.78 10.77 -2.36
CA GLU A 55 -43.24 9.72 -3.25
C GLU A 55 -43.15 10.21 -4.70
N GLN A 56 -44.23 10.83 -5.22
CA GLN A 56 -44.24 11.42 -6.55
C GLN A 56 -43.18 12.53 -6.72
N GLY A 57 -42.96 13.33 -5.67
CA GLY A 57 -41.93 14.37 -5.69
C GLY A 57 -40.51 13.80 -5.75
N VAL A 58 -40.24 12.73 -4.99
CA VAL A 58 -38.95 12.04 -5.01
C VAL A 58 -38.70 11.37 -6.36
N ASP A 59 -39.71 10.68 -6.90
CA ASP A 59 -39.64 10.04 -8.22
C ASP A 59 -39.38 11.05 -9.35
N PHE A 60 -40.00 12.22 -9.25
CA PHE A 60 -39.77 13.32 -10.19
C PHE A 60 -38.31 13.81 -10.14
N ILE A 61 -37.75 14.01 -8.95
CA ILE A 61 -36.34 14.41 -8.79
C ILE A 61 -35.42 13.32 -9.35
N TYR A 62 -35.66 12.06 -9.00
CA TYR A 62 -34.86 10.92 -9.45
C TYR A 62 -34.84 10.78 -10.98
N SER A 63 -36.02 10.84 -11.61
CA SER A 63 -36.15 10.78 -13.07
C SER A 63 -35.46 11.96 -13.75
N SER A 64 -35.64 13.17 -13.21
CA SER A 64 -34.99 14.38 -13.73
C SER A 64 -33.47 14.29 -13.67
N LEU A 65 -32.91 13.84 -12.54
CA LEU A 65 -31.47 13.66 -12.38
C LEU A 65 -30.92 12.57 -13.32
N SER A 66 -31.66 11.48 -13.51
CA SER A 66 -31.26 10.39 -14.40
C SER A 66 -31.11 10.89 -15.84
N ASN A 67 -31.99 11.79 -16.30
CA ASN A 67 -31.93 12.38 -17.64
C ASN A 67 -30.73 13.33 -17.84
N LEU A 68 -30.11 13.84 -16.77
CA LEU A 68 -28.95 14.73 -16.85
C LEU A 68 -27.62 13.98 -17.03
N VAL A 69 -27.59 12.68 -16.71
CA VAL A 69 -26.36 11.88 -16.73
C VAL A 69 -25.76 11.80 -18.14
N GLU A 70 -26.57 11.46 -19.14
CA GLU A 70 -26.11 11.30 -20.52
C GLU A 70 -25.54 12.60 -21.13
N PRO A 71 -26.23 13.76 -21.05
CA PRO A 71 -25.66 15.03 -21.48
C PRO A 71 -24.33 15.36 -20.79
N LEU A 72 -24.23 15.14 -19.47
CA LEU A 72 -23.01 15.47 -18.72
C LEU A 72 -21.82 14.58 -19.10
N GLN A 73 -22.06 13.31 -19.43
CA GLN A 73 -21.04 12.39 -19.96
C GLN A 73 -20.56 12.77 -21.36
N LYS A 74 -21.40 13.42 -22.18
CA LYS A 74 -21.02 13.91 -23.50
C LYS A 74 -20.19 15.20 -23.42
N ILE A 75 -20.53 16.08 -22.47
CA ILE A 75 -19.84 17.37 -22.26
C ILE A 75 -18.49 17.18 -21.56
N THR A 76 -18.46 16.29 -20.57
CA THR A 76 -17.24 15.96 -19.83
C THR A 76 -16.71 14.68 -20.46
N PRO A 77 -15.71 14.71 -21.37
CA PRO A 77 -15.10 13.47 -21.81
C PRO A 77 -14.69 12.75 -20.53
N ALA A 78 -15.13 11.50 -20.39
CA ALA A 78 -14.70 10.67 -19.28
C ALA A 78 -13.20 10.45 -19.48
N THR A 79 -12.38 11.37 -18.97
CA THR A 79 -11.12 11.01 -18.35
C THR A 79 -11.52 10.11 -17.19
N LYS A 80 -11.79 8.85 -17.52
CA LYS A 80 -11.43 7.75 -16.63
C LYS A 80 -9.92 7.82 -16.61
N ASP A 81 -9.41 8.79 -15.88
CA ASP A 81 -8.04 8.80 -15.43
C ASP A 81 -7.97 7.53 -14.58
N ASN A 82 -7.58 6.43 -15.22
CA ASN A 82 -7.18 5.27 -14.48
C ASN A 82 -6.07 5.81 -13.59
N LYS A 83 -6.17 5.68 -12.26
CA LYS A 83 -5.15 6.19 -11.34
C LYS A 83 -3.74 5.79 -11.79
N GLN A 84 -3.64 4.62 -12.42
CA GLN A 84 -2.43 4.14 -13.05
C GLN A 84 -1.92 5.06 -14.17
N ASP A 85 -2.76 5.54 -15.08
CA ASP A 85 -2.39 6.46 -16.16
C ASP A 85 -1.94 7.82 -15.60
N GLU A 86 -2.56 8.31 -14.51
CA GLU A 86 -2.08 9.51 -13.80
C GLU A 86 -0.67 9.29 -13.22
N TYR A 87 -0.45 8.16 -12.54
CA TYR A 87 0.86 7.83 -11.96
C TYR A 87 1.93 7.62 -13.02
N GLU A 88 1.62 6.91 -14.11
CA GLU A 88 2.54 6.64 -15.21
C GLU A 88 2.90 7.93 -15.97
N SER A 89 1.93 8.84 -16.14
CA SER A 89 2.16 10.16 -16.74
C SER A 89 3.02 11.05 -15.82
N PHE A 90 2.75 11.04 -14.52
CA PHE A 90 3.52 11.81 -13.54
C PHE A 90 4.98 11.32 -13.40
N LEU A 91 5.18 10.00 -13.38
CA LEU A 91 6.51 9.40 -13.30
C LEU A 91 7.23 9.34 -14.66
N GLY A 92 6.51 9.60 -15.75
CA GLY A 92 7.03 9.54 -17.13
C GLY A 92 7.44 8.13 -17.55
N SER A 93 6.88 7.09 -16.91
CA SER A 93 7.26 5.69 -17.12
C SER A 93 6.08 4.76 -16.85
N LYS A 94 5.88 3.79 -17.75
CA LYS A 94 4.83 2.78 -17.60
C LYS A 94 5.24 1.70 -16.62
N ILE A 95 4.31 1.24 -15.76
CA ILE A 95 4.60 0.15 -14.83
C ILE A 95 4.72 -1.14 -15.65
N PRO A 96 5.86 -1.87 -15.58
CA PRO A 96 6.01 -3.09 -16.33
C PRO A 96 5.08 -4.18 -15.80
N ASN A 97 4.28 -4.78 -16.69
CA ASN A 97 3.34 -5.87 -16.36
C ASN A 97 4.02 -7.16 -15.88
N LYS A 98 5.33 -7.31 -16.14
CA LYS A 98 6.11 -8.49 -15.76
C LYS A 98 7.45 -8.06 -15.18
N VAL A 99 7.66 -8.40 -13.91
CA VAL A 99 8.95 -8.24 -13.21
C VAL A 99 9.55 -9.63 -13.02
N ASN A 100 10.70 -9.89 -13.62
CA ASN A 100 11.45 -11.12 -13.37
C ASN A 100 12.30 -10.91 -12.12
N THR A 101 11.83 -11.43 -10.97
CA THR A 101 12.62 -11.47 -9.74
C THR A 101 13.53 -12.69 -9.78
N HIS A 102 14.84 -12.46 -9.92
CA HIS A 102 15.80 -13.54 -9.78
C HIS A 102 15.97 -13.88 -8.29
N PRO A 103 16.10 -15.17 -7.93
CA PRO A 103 16.46 -15.55 -6.58
C PRO A 103 17.79 -14.87 -6.20
N PRO A 104 17.96 -14.45 -4.94
CA PRO A 104 19.21 -13.85 -4.49
C PRO A 104 20.36 -14.79 -4.82
N ASN A 105 21.34 -14.30 -5.59
CA ASN A 105 22.58 -15.02 -5.78
C ASN A 105 23.27 -15.13 -4.41
N ASP A 106 23.76 -16.32 -4.06
CA ASP A 106 24.44 -16.56 -2.78
C ASP A 106 25.52 -15.49 -2.57
N ILE A 107 25.26 -14.58 -1.63
CA ILE A 107 26.19 -13.50 -1.35
C ILE A 107 27.43 -14.14 -0.70
N LYS A 108 28.58 -13.99 -1.34
CA LYS A 108 29.87 -14.31 -0.71
C LYS A 108 30.25 -13.15 0.20
N SER A 109 29.51 -12.93 1.27
CA SER A 109 29.87 -11.97 2.29
C SER A 109 31.19 -12.42 2.92
N LYS A 110 32.26 -11.64 2.69
CA LYS A 110 33.51 -11.75 3.45
C LYS A 110 33.23 -11.22 4.86
N GLY A 111 32.76 -12.10 5.74
CA GLY A 111 32.44 -11.76 7.13
C GLY A 111 31.90 -12.97 7.88
N ARG A 112 32.05 -12.98 9.21
CA ARG A 112 31.58 -14.06 10.08
C ARG A 112 30.05 -14.05 10.14
N CYS A 113 29.41 -14.69 9.16
CA CYS A 113 27.98 -14.97 9.22
C CYS A 113 27.68 -15.84 10.45
N LYS A 114 26.75 -15.41 11.31
CA LYS A 114 26.32 -16.21 12.45
C LYS A 114 25.71 -17.50 11.92
N ARG A 115 26.27 -18.65 12.33
CA ARG A 115 25.77 -19.97 11.96
C ARG A 115 24.34 -20.11 12.46
N ILE A 116 23.39 -20.19 11.54
CA ILE A 116 22.03 -20.66 11.86
C ILE A 116 22.19 -22.12 12.33
N GLY A 117 21.94 -22.35 13.61
CA GLY A 117 22.07 -23.68 14.21
C GLY A 117 21.00 -24.60 13.65
N LYS A 118 21.41 -25.72 13.03
CA LYS A 118 20.48 -26.80 12.70
C LYS A 118 19.80 -27.27 14.00
N SER A 119 18.49 -27.49 13.95
CA SER A 119 17.70 -28.07 15.03
C SER A 119 18.39 -29.34 15.56
N LYS A 120 18.35 -29.56 16.89
CA LYS A 120 18.98 -30.72 17.55
C LYS A 120 18.45 -32.02 16.93
N GLU A 121 19.21 -32.62 16.03
CA GLU A 121 18.97 -33.99 15.60
C GLU A 121 19.08 -34.89 16.83
N VAL A 122 18.00 -35.61 17.15
CA VAL A 122 18.00 -36.65 18.19
C VAL A 122 18.90 -37.77 17.71
N LYS A 123 20.17 -37.71 18.11
CA LYS A 123 21.16 -38.73 17.73
C LYS A 123 20.74 -40.07 18.31
N ALA A 124 20.69 -41.10 17.48
CA ALA A 124 20.42 -42.47 17.90
C ALA A 124 21.36 -42.90 19.04
N PRO A 125 20.86 -43.65 20.04
CA PRO A 125 21.66 -44.06 21.19
C PRO A 125 22.87 -44.86 20.72
N ARG A 126 24.07 -44.33 20.97
CA ARG A 126 25.33 -44.99 20.63
C ARG A 126 25.64 -46.04 21.67
N LYS A 127 25.77 -47.30 21.25
CA LYS A 127 26.29 -48.38 22.10
C LYS A 127 27.71 -48.00 22.55
N ARG A 128 27.98 -48.12 23.84
CA ARG A 128 29.29 -47.85 24.43
C ARG A 128 29.66 -48.93 25.45
N LYS A 129 30.95 -49.13 25.67
CA LYS A 129 31.43 -50.09 26.68
C LYS A 129 31.21 -49.49 28.07
N CYS A 130 30.45 -50.19 28.90
CA CYS A 130 30.24 -49.82 30.30
C CYS A 130 31.54 -50.06 31.10
N GLY A 131 31.98 -49.07 31.88
CA GLY A 131 33.18 -49.21 32.70
C GLY A 131 33.06 -50.27 33.82
N LYS A 132 31.83 -50.53 34.30
CA LYS A 132 31.57 -51.41 35.45
C LYS A 132 31.46 -52.88 35.06
N CYS A 133 30.61 -53.22 34.09
CA CYS A 133 30.45 -54.61 33.62
C CYS A 133 31.31 -54.95 32.39
N LYS A 134 32.01 -53.96 31.81
CA LYS A 134 32.83 -54.09 30.58
C LYS A 134 32.07 -54.55 29.33
N GLN A 135 30.74 -54.63 29.37
CA GLN A 135 29.88 -54.97 28.23
C GLN A 135 29.57 -53.76 27.37
N VAL A 136 29.44 -53.96 26.05
CA VAL A 136 29.04 -52.91 25.10
C VAL A 136 27.53 -52.90 24.96
N GLY A 137 26.88 -51.81 25.38
CA GLY A 137 25.43 -51.70 25.35
C GLY A 137 24.97 -50.24 25.37
N ASN A 138 23.67 -50.03 25.53
CA ASN A 138 23.06 -48.69 25.60
C ASN A 138 23.16 -48.06 27.01
N HIS A 139 24.07 -48.56 27.85
CA HIS A 139 24.26 -48.10 29.22
C HIS A 139 25.75 -47.78 29.47
N ASP A 140 26.02 -46.88 30.41
CA ASP A 140 27.34 -46.59 30.97
C ASP A 140 27.44 -47.11 32.43
N ALA A 141 28.54 -46.80 33.11
CA ALA A 141 28.76 -47.31 34.47
C ALA A 141 27.72 -46.84 35.49
N ARG A 142 27.04 -45.71 35.26
CA ARG A 142 26.10 -45.08 36.19
C ARG A 142 24.70 -45.70 36.13
N ASN A 143 24.32 -46.23 34.97
CA ASN A 143 23.06 -46.94 34.75
C ASN A 143 23.30 -48.42 34.42
N CYS A 144 24.41 -48.99 34.92
CA CYS A 144 24.75 -50.38 34.69
C CYS A 144 23.80 -51.31 35.46
N PRO A 145 23.21 -52.33 34.82
CA PRO A 145 22.32 -53.28 35.50
C PRO A 145 23.06 -54.12 36.56
N ASN A 146 24.39 -54.28 36.43
CA ASN A 146 25.22 -54.96 37.43
C ASN A 146 25.70 -54.00 38.53
N ASN A 147 25.15 -52.78 38.60
CA ASN A 147 25.39 -51.89 39.72
C ASN A 147 24.58 -52.41 40.91
N VAL A 148 25.20 -53.28 41.72
CA VAL A 148 24.62 -53.71 43.00
C VAL A 148 24.38 -52.44 43.82
N VAL A 149 23.12 -52.12 44.09
CA VAL A 149 22.74 -51.04 45.00
C VAL A 149 23.01 -51.60 46.40
N GLY A 150 24.24 -51.39 46.87
CA GLY A 150 24.60 -51.52 48.28
C GLY A 150 24.34 -50.20 48.98
#